data_AF-A0A3M7GJ85-F1
#
_entry.id   AF-A0A3M7GJ85-F1
#
_cell.length_a   1.000
_cell.length_b   1.000
_cell.length_c   1.000
_cell.angle_alpha   90.00
_cell.angle_beta   90.00
_cell.angle_gamma   90.00
#
_symmetry.space_group_name_H-M   'P 1'
#
loop_
_entity.id
_entity.type
_entity.pdbx_description
1 polymer ?
#
loop_
_entity_poly.entity_id
_entity_poly.type
_entity_poly.pdbx_seq_one_letter_code
_entity_poly.pdbx_strand_id
1 'polypeptide(L)'
;MPSKEPSPELPAYEAQFEEEAHLPLNGAFEHEQMDQDALPKDHASPNEVRQFISHVLISKRQLPVDHARRVAARWTVGSGLELRTYSASMYFELFGTEDGWILYREVAMISHADWRKKWIHRHAPGMTPITRLHFPENQSH
;
A
#
# COMPACT_ATOMS: atom_id res chain seq x y z
N MET A 1 -5.64 -5.45 76.25
CA MET A 1 -4.24 -5.15 75.92
C MET A 1 -3.83 -6.06 74.78
N PRO A 2 -3.24 -5.61 73.64
CA PRO A 2 -3.42 -4.40 72.82
C PRO A 2 -3.95 -4.76 71.39
N SER A 3 -4.93 -4.03 70.84
CA SER A 3 -4.79 -2.99 69.77
C SER A 3 -4.33 -3.49 68.39
N LYS A 4 -5.17 -3.35 67.35
CA LYS A 4 -5.08 -2.30 66.29
C LYS A 4 -6.09 -2.53 65.14
N GLU A 5 -7.16 -1.73 65.11
CA GLU A 5 -7.93 -1.34 63.89
C GLU A 5 -7.05 -0.37 63.03
N PRO A 6 -7.47 0.21 61.87
CA PRO A 6 -8.72 0.12 61.10
C PRO A 6 -8.52 -0.03 59.56
N SER A 7 -9.58 -0.31 58.78
CA SER A 7 -9.77 0.39 57.50
C SER A 7 -11.15 0.16 56.88
N PRO A 8 -11.72 1.19 56.22
CA PRO A 8 -13.14 1.46 56.25
C PRO A 8 -13.86 1.13 54.93
N GLU A 9 -15.15 0.88 55.13
CA GLU A 9 -16.30 1.25 54.29
C GLU A 9 -16.03 1.64 52.83
N LEU A 10 -16.61 0.83 51.94
CA LEU A 10 -17.07 1.24 50.63
C LEU A 10 -18.09 2.39 50.77
N PRO A 11 -17.98 3.45 49.98
CA PRO A 11 -19.15 4.21 49.56
C PRO A 11 -19.47 3.94 48.09
N ALA A 12 -20.76 3.70 47.88
CA ALA A 12 -21.41 3.71 46.59
C ALA A 12 -21.28 5.08 45.92
N TYR A 13 -20.87 5.09 44.66
CA TYR A 13 -21.44 5.98 43.65
C TYR A 13 -21.12 5.42 42.26
N GLU A 14 -22.17 5.02 41.56
CA GLU A 14 -22.19 5.06 40.11
C GLU A 14 -21.93 6.51 39.68
N ALA A 15 -20.92 6.73 38.85
CA ALA A 15 -20.85 7.79 37.83
C ALA A 15 -19.37 7.99 37.49
N GLN A 16 -18.91 7.30 36.44
CA GLN A 16 -17.82 7.69 35.53
C GLN A 16 -17.52 6.53 34.56
N PHE A 17 -18.57 5.97 33.95
CA PHE A 17 -18.45 5.48 32.56
C PHE A 17 -18.72 6.68 31.67
N GLU A 18 -17.83 7.66 31.73
CA GLU A 18 -17.84 8.73 30.75
C GLU A 18 -16.42 9.22 30.58
N GLU A 19 -16.03 9.21 29.31
CA GLU A 19 -14.87 9.92 28.81
C GLU A 19 -13.51 9.28 29.13
N GLU A 20 -13.35 8.00 28.77
CA GLU A 20 -12.07 7.59 28.19
C GLU A 20 -11.97 8.23 26.81
N ALA A 21 -11.74 9.54 26.83
CA ALA A 21 -10.88 10.26 25.92
C ALA A 21 -10.70 9.56 24.57
N HIS A 22 -11.75 9.63 23.74
CA HIS A 22 -11.58 9.69 22.30
C HIS A 22 -10.84 10.99 21.99
N LEU A 23 -9.56 11.06 22.40
CA LEU A 23 -8.63 12.05 21.92
C LEU A 23 -8.52 11.77 20.42
N PRO A 24 -8.93 12.69 19.53
CA PRO A 24 -8.37 12.69 18.21
C PRO A 24 -6.93 13.14 18.43
N LEU A 25 -6.04 12.18 18.68
CA LEU A 25 -4.62 12.44 18.67
C LEU A 25 -4.31 12.78 17.21
N ASN A 26 -4.38 14.07 16.89
CA ASN A 26 -3.73 14.70 15.76
C ASN A 26 -2.21 14.55 15.93
N GLY A 27 -1.75 13.30 15.94
CA GLY A 27 -0.42 12.88 15.60
C GLY A 27 -0.59 12.24 14.25
N ALA A 28 -0.47 13.06 13.22
CA ALA A 28 -0.36 12.63 11.85
C ALA A 28 0.81 11.63 11.75
N PHE A 29 0.54 10.36 12.00
CA PHE A 29 0.99 9.36 11.06
C PHE A 29 0.14 9.64 9.82
N GLU A 30 0.62 10.59 9.02
CA GLU A 30 0.74 10.29 7.61
C GLU A 30 1.52 8.97 7.56
N HIS A 31 0.84 7.84 7.81
CA HIS A 31 1.08 6.66 7.02
C HIS A 31 0.83 7.22 5.63
N GLU A 32 1.90 7.72 4.99
CA GLU A 32 1.93 8.01 3.56
C GLU A 32 1.12 6.87 2.98
N GLN A 33 -0.08 7.18 2.51
CA GLN A 33 -0.98 6.21 1.96
C GLN A 33 -0.22 5.74 0.74
N MET A 34 0.62 4.73 0.93
CA MET A 34 1.54 4.27 -0.09
C MET A 34 0.59 3.90 -1.20
N ASP A 35 0.71 4.62 -2.31
CA ASP A 35 0.04 4.25 -3.52
C ASP A 35 0.59 2.85 -3.85
N GLN A 36 -0.07 1.81 -3.34
CA GLN A 36 0.43 0.44 -3.42
C GLN A 36 0.41 -0.05 -4.87
N ASP A 37 -0.27 0.70 -5.74
CA ASP A 37 -0.24 0.53 -7.18
C ASP A 37 0.93 1.26 -7.86
N ALA A 38 1.68 2.11 -7.14
CA ALA A 38 2.89 2.76 -7.62
C ALA A 38 4.14 1.95 -7.28
N LEU A 39 5.19 2.15 -8.08
CA LEU A 39 6.47 1.49 -7.84
C LEU A 39 7.12 1.97 -6.53
N PRO A 40 7.75 1.06 -5.76
CA PRO A 40 8.53 1.45 -4.59
C PRO A 40 9.59 2.51 -4.92
N LYS A 41 9.82 3.42 -3.98
CA LYS A 41 10.88 4.44 -4.07
C LYS A 41 12.26 3.77 -4.22
N ASP A 42 13.22 4.45 -4.82
CA ASP A 42 14.54 3.88 -5.11
C ASP A 42 15.28 3.38 -3.86
N HIS A 43 15.04 3.99 -2.70
CA HIS A 43 15.60 3.60 -1.41
C HIS A 43 14.63 2.79 -0.53
N ALA A 44 13.54 2.26 -1.10
CA ALA A 44 12.60 1.42 -0.38
C ALA A 44 13.32 0.20 0.20
N SER A 45 13.01 -0.13 1.44
CA SER A 45 13.53 -1.29 2.14
C SER A 45 13.07 -2.60 1.46
N PRO A 46 13.81 -3.70 1.63
CA PRO A 46 13.37 -5.00 1.12
C PRO A 46 11.98 -5.40 1.62
N ASN A 47 11.58 -4.97 2.82
CA ASN A 47 10.27 -5.27 3.36
C ASN A 47 9.15 -4.54 2.59
N GLU A 48 9.34 -3.26 2.29
CA GLU A 48 8.39 -2.48 1.47
C GLU A 48 8.27 -3.07 0.06
N VAL A 49 9.38 -3.51 -0.53
CA VAL A 49 9.36 -4.20 -1.84
C VAL A 49 8.56 -5.51 -1.79
N ARG A 50 8.70 -6.30 -0.72
CA ARG A 50 7.90 -7.54 -0.55
C ARG A 50 6.41 -7.26 -0.40
N GLN A 51 6.05 -6.19 0.31
CA GLN A 51 4.66 -5.76 0.43
C GLN A 51 4.09 -5.38 -0.94
N PHE A 52 4.82 -4.57 -1.71
CA PHE A 52 4.45 -4.22 -3.08
C PHE A 52 4.29 -5.46 -3.98
N ILE A 53 5.25 -6.38 -3.98
CA ILE A 53 5.18 -7.62 -4.78
C ILE A 53 3.94 -8.43 -4.41
N SER A 54 3.67 -8.60 -3.11
CA SER A 54 2.49 -9.33 -2.64
C SER A 54 1.20 -8.65 -3.11
N HIS A 55 1.12 -7.33 -2.98
CA HIS A 55 -0.02 -6.54 -3.43
C HIS A 55 -0.25 -6.67 -4.93
N VAL A 56 0.79 -6.60 -5.77
CA VAL A 56 0.68 -6.75 -7.22
C VAL A 56 0.12 -8.13 -7.60
N LEU A 57 0.65 -9.20 -7.00
CA LEU A 57 0.22 -10.57 -7.29
C LEU A 57 -1.24 -10.82 -6.88
N ILE A 58 -1.67 -10.25 -5.75
CA ILE A 58 -3.05 -10.39 -5.26
C ILE A 58 -3.99 -9.50 -6.09
N SER A 59 -3.69 -8.21 -6.22
CA SER A 59 -4.60 -7.24 -6.84
C SER A 59 -4.70 -7.37 -8.36
N LYS A 60 -3.57 -7.53 -9.06
CA LYS A 60 -3.51 -7.51 -10.53
C LYS A 60 -3.70 -8.89 -11.15
N ARG A 61 -3.44 -9.95 -10.40
CA ARG A 61 -3.48 -11.35 -10.88
C ARG A 61 -4.39 -12.27 -10.08
N GLN A 62 -4.99 -11.77 -8.99
CA GLN A 62 -5.91 -12.54 -8.14
C GLN A 62 -5.30 -13.86 -7.63
N LEU A 63 -3.98 -13.86 -7.41
CA LEU A 63 -3.30 -15.04 -6.87
C LEU A 63 -3.64 -15.22 -5.38
N PRO A 64 -3.66 -16.47 -4.87
CA PRO A 64 -3.88 -16.72 -3.45
C PRO A 64 -2.85 -15.99 -2.58
N VAL A 65 -3.31 -15.45 -1.44
CA VAL A 65 -2.48 -14.66 -0.52
C VAL A 65 -1.23 -15.43 -0.10
N ASP A 66 -1.37 -16.72 0.23
CA ASP A 66 -0.23 -17.55 0.64
C ASP A 66 0.80 -17.74 -0.49
N HIS A 67 0.34 -17.84 -1.73
CA HIS A 67 1.23 -17.91 -2.89
C HIS A 67 1.99 -16.60 -3.07
N ALA A 68 1.26 -15.48 -3.08
CA ALA A 68 1.86 -14.16 -3.21
C ALA A 68 2.91 -13.88 -2.13
N ARG A 69 2.64 -14.25 -0.88
CA ARG A 69 3.59 -14.10 0.24
C ARG A 69 4.84 -14.96 0.05
N ARG A 70 4.70 -16.21 -0.41
CA ARG A 70 5.85 -17.09 -0.69
C ARG A 70 6.72 -16.55 -1.83
N VAL A 71 6.10 -16.05 -2.89
CA VAL A 71 6.82 -15.44 -4.03
C VAL A 71 7.54 -14.18 -3.56
N ALA A 72 6.84 -13.27 -2.87
CA ALA A 72 7.45 -12.06 -2.33
C ALA A 72 8.62 -12.35 -1.38
N ALA A 73 8.53 -13.38 -0.54
CA ALA A 73 9.61 -13.77 0.37
C ALA A 73 10.93 -14.12 -0.34
N ARG A 74 10.91 -14.42 -1.65
CA ARG A 74 12.13 -14.64 -2.45
C ARG A 74 12.93 -13.37 -2.70
N TRP A 75 12.31 -12.19 -2.53
CA TRP A 75 13.01 -10.92 -2.50
C TRP A 75 13.71 -10.74 -1.14
N THR A 76 14.96 -11.16 -1.08
CA THR A 76 15.77 -11.19 0.14
C THR A 76 16.57 -9.91 0.33
N VAL A 77 17.28 -9.49 -0.71
CA VAL A 77 18.17 -8.32 -0.76
C VAL A 77 17.82 -7.49 -2.00
N GLY A 78 17.91 -6.16 -1.87
CA GLY A 78 17.58 -5.21 -2.95
C GLY A 78 16.50 -4.21 -2.53
N SER A 79 16.60 -3.00 -3.09
CA SER A 79 15.68 -1.90 -2.88
C SER A 79 14.68 -1.76 -4.05
N GLY A 80 13.83 -0.73 -3.98
CA GLY A 80 12.98 -0.38 -5.12
C GLY A 80 13.77 -0.03 -6.38
N LEU A 81 15.03 0.42 -6.26
CA LEU A 81 15.88 0.68 -7.43
C LEU A 81 16.22 -0.62 -8.17
N GLU A 82 16.66 -1.66 -7.46
CA GLU A 82 16.93 -2.97 -8.06
C GLU A 82 15.68 -3.55 -8.73
N LEU A 83 14.52 -3.42 -8.07
CA LEU A 83 13.24 -3.85 -8.64
C LEU A 83 12.99 -3.19 -10.01
N ARG A 84 13.30 -1.90 -10.17
CA ARG A 84 13.03 -1.16 -11.41
C ARG A 84 14.08 -1.38 -12.50
N THR A 85 15.27 -1.82 -12.13
CA THR A 85 16.43 -1.90 -13.03
C THR A 85 16.78 -3.33 -13.44
N TYR A 86 16.36 -4.34 -12.67
CA TYR A 86 16.60 -5.75 -12.98
C TYR A 86 16.03 -6.16 -14.34
N SER A 87 16.81 -6.98 -15.04
CA SER A 87 16.41 -7.59 -16.32
C SER A 87 15.38 -8.71 -16.10
N ALA A 88 14.67 -9.10 -17.17
CA ALA A 88 13.74 -10.23 -17.11
C ALA A 88 14.41 -11.53 -16.59
N SER A 89 15.66 -11.78 -16.97
CA SER A 89 16.43 -12.94 -16.50
C SER A 89 16.60 -12.95 -14.98
N MET A 90 16.91 -11.81 -14.36
CA MET A 90 17.02 -11.70 -12.89
C MET A 90 15.68 -12.02 -12.20
N TYR A 91 14.56 -11.59 -12.79
CA TYR A 91 13.24 -11.96 -12.28
C TYR A 91 12.98 -13.46 -12.38
N PHE A 92 13.38 -14.11 -13.47
CA PHE A 92 13.21 -15.55 -13.63
C PHE A 92 14.09 -16.34 -12.65
N GLU A 93 15.31 -15.87 -12.38
CA GLU A 93 16.19 -16.50 -11.41
C GLU A 93 15.65 -16.38 -9.98
N LEU A 94 15.12 -15.23 -9.59
CA LEU A 94 14.60 -15.00 -8.25
C LEU A 94 13.24 -15.66 -8.00
N PHE A 95 12.32 -15.54 -8.95
CA PHE A 95 10.91 -15.92 -8.74
C PHE A 95 10.51 -17.18 -9.51
N GLY A 96 11.37 -17.71 -10.38
CA GLY A 96 11.03 -18.76 -11.33
C GLY A 96 10.37 -18.21 -12.59
N THR A 97 10.22 -19.05 -13.60
CA THR A 97 9.79 -18.64 -14.95
C THR A 97 8.42 -17.97 -14.97
N GLU A 98 7.43 -18.55 -14.28
CA GLU A 98 6.04 -18.05 -14.33
C GLU A 98 5.87 -16.77 -13.50
N ASP A 99 6.15 -16.85 -12.19
CA ASP A 99 6.01 -15.71 -11.28
C ASP A 99 6.95 -14.55 -11.66
N GLY A 100 8.17 -14.86 -12.12
CA GLY A 100 9.13 -13.86 -12.60
C GLY A 100 8.65 -13.12 -13.84
N TRP A 101 8.03 -13.81 -14.80
CA TRP A 101 7.45 -13.18 -15.98
C TRP A 101 6.27 -12.28 -15.65
N ILE A 102 5.41 -12.72 -14.73
CA ILE A 102 4.28 -11.92 -14.25
C ILE A 102 4.79 -10.63 -13.63
N LEU A 103 5.75 -10.72 -12.70
CA LEU A 103 6.29 -9.57 -11.97
C LEU A 103 7.03 -8.60 -12.88
N TYR A 104 7.89 -9.10 -13.76
CA TYR A 104 8.61 -8.25 -14.72
C TYR A 104 7.64 -7.42 -15.58
N ARG A 105 6.57 -8.04 -16.09
CA ARG A 105 5.58 -7.33 -16.90
C ARG A 105 4.81 -6.28 -16.10
N GLU A 106 4.37 -6.61 -14.89
CA GLU A 106 3.64 -5.66 -14.05
C GLU A 106 4.50 -4.44 -13.68
N VAL A 107 5.74 -4.67 -13.26
CA VAL A 107 6.70 -3.59 -12.96
C VAL A 107 6.95 -2.71 -14.17
N ALA A 108 7.16 -3.31 -15.36
CA ALA A 108 7.35 -2.56 -16.60
C ALA A 108 6.10 -1.70 -16.94
N MET A 109 4.90 -2.25 -16.81
CA MET A 109 3.66 -1.52 -17.09
C MET A 109 3.45 -0.34 -16.15
N ILE A 110 3.67 -0.51 -14.85
CA ILE A 110 3.57 0.58 -13.86
C ILE A 110 4.62 1.65 -14.16
N SER A 111 5.86 1.26 -14.47
CA SER A 111 6.94 2.20 -14.83
C SER A 111 6.59 3.03 -16.06
N HIS A 112 6.05 2.40 -17.11
CA HIS A 112 5.58 3.09 -18.31
C HIS A 112 4.40 4.03 -18.03
N ALA A 113 3.46 3.64 -17.17
CA ALA A 113 2.34 4.49 -16.78
C ALA A 113 2.82 5.73 -16.01
N ASP A 114 3.77 5.56 -15.09
CA ASP A 114 4.37 6.66 -14.33
C ASP A 114 5.14 7.62 -15.23
N TRP A 115 5.91 7.10 -16.19
CA TRP A 115 6.60 7.93 -17.17
C TRP A 115 5.61 8.79 -17.98
N ARG A 116 4.52 8.20 -18.45
CA ARG A 116 3.49 8.93 -19.21
C ARG A 116 2.85 10.03 -18.38
N LYS A 117 2.50 9.76 -17.12
CA LYS A 117 1.97 10.77 -16.19
C LYS A 117 2.96 11.92 -16.03
N LYS A 118 4.23 11.63 -15.73
CA LYS A 118 5.29 12.65 -15.57
C LYS A 118 5.50 13.48 -16.83
N TRP A 119 5.46 12.84 -18.00
CA TRP A 119 5.62 13.52 -19.29
C TRP A 119 4.49 14.52 -19.55
N ILE A 120 3.24 14.13 -19.29
CA ILE A 120 2.06 15.01 -19.45
C ILE A 120 2.17 16.23 -18.52
N HIS A 121 2.51 16.03 -17.25
CA HIS A 121 2.65 17.13 -16.29
C HIS A 121 3.78 18.12 -16.67
N ARG A 122 4.85 17.62 -17.30
CA ARG A 122 6.01 18.45 -17.69
C ARG A 122 5.78 19.25 -18.97
N HIS A 123 5.04 18.70 -19.93
CA HIS A 123 4.93 19.28 -21.28
C HIS A 123 3.53 19.82 -21.64
N ALA A 124 2.50 19.53 -20.85
CA ALA A 124 1.14 20.02 -21.08
C ALA A 124 0.37 20.17 -19.75
N PRO A 125 0.70 21.17 -18.91
CA PRO A 125 -0.06 21.43 -17.69
C PRO A 125 -1.49 21.84 -18.07
N GLY A 126 -2.47 20.96 -17.80
CA GLY A 126 -3.90 21.21 -18.07
C GLY A 126 -4.60 20.20 -18.99
N MET A 127 -3.90 19.21 -19.53
CA MET A 127 -4.53 18.17 -20.36
C MET A 127 -5.10 17.05 -19.48
N THR A 128 -6.34 17.21 -19.03
CA THR A 128 -7.08 16.11 -18.40
C THR A 128 -7.27 14.98 -19.42
N PRO A 129 -7.13 13.71 -19.02
CA PRO A 129 -7.48 12.60 -19.89
C PRO A 129 -8.95 12.79 -20.30
N ILE A 130 -9.22 12.77 -21.60
CA ILE A 130 -10.58 12.89 -22.14
C ILE A 130 -11.36 11.65 -21.70
N THR A 131 -11.96 11.72 -20.53
CA THR A 131 -12.97 10.77 -20.11
C THR A 131 -14.17 11.01 -21.01
N ARG A 132 -14.39 10.05 -21.90
CA ARG A 132 -15.52 9.88 -22.83
C ARG A 132 -16.68 10.84 -22.52
N LEU A 133 -16.83 11.86 -23.36
CA LEU A 133 -17.96 12.80 -23.32
C LEU A 133 -19.26 12.00 -23.27
N HIS A 134 -20.01 12.16 -22.19
CA HIS A 134 -21.38 11.69 -22.10
C HIS A 134 -22.20 12.54 -23.08
N PHE A 135 -22.57 11.95 -24.22
CA PHE A 135 -23.48 12.57 -25.18
C PHE A 135 -24.88 12.61 -24.56
N PRO A 136 -25.50 13.79 -24.36
CA PRO A 136 -26.90 13.83 -24.00
C PRO A 136 -27.74 13.38 -25.20
N GLU A 137 -28.59 12.40 -24.95
CA GLU A 137 -29.57 11.87 -25.89
C GLU A 137 -30.58 12.97 -26.23
N ASN A 138 -30.60 13.36 -27.51
CA ASN A 138 -31.52 14.36 -28.05
C ASN A 138 -32.97 13.87 -27.89
N GLN A 139 -33.76 14.52 -27.03
CA GLN A 139 -35.22 14.44 -27.12
C GLN A 139 -35.66 15.22 -28.36
N SER A 140 -36.23 14.51 -29.34
CA SER A 140 -36.96 15.12 -30.46
C SER A 140 -38.46 14.96 -30.21
N HIS A 141 -39.15 16.07 -30.46
CA HIS A 141 -40.60 16.28 -30.40
C HIS A 141 -41.43 15.27 -31.19
#